data_AF-A0A0L9U174-F1
#
_entry.id   AF-A0A0L9U174-F1
#
_cell.length_a   1.000
_cell.length_b   1.000
_cell.length_c   1.000
_cell.angle_alpha   90.00
_cell.angle_beta   90.00
_cell.angle_gamma   90.00
#
_symmetry.space_group_name_H-M   'P 1'
#
loop_
_entity.id
_entity.type
_entity.pdbx_description
1 polymer ?
#
loop_
_entity_poly.entity_id
_entity_poly.type
_entity_poly.pdbx_seq_one_letter_code
_entity_poly.pdbx_strand_id
1 'polypeptide(L)' 'MSKEECMEALSKHANINPIITSTVWNELEKENKEFFEPYYMKWKGKDERVSEEETTEIIQRTISESDSFKDAKDS' A
#
# COMPACT_ATOMS: atom_id res chain seq x y z
N MET A 1 -7.23 9.56 -2.83
CA MET A 1 -6.94 10.89 -2.28
C MET A 1 -5.52 10.85 -1.76
N SER A 2 -4.60 11.40 -2.55
CA SER A 2 -3.21 11.60 -2.16
C SER A 2 -3.02 13.03 -1.64
N LYS A 3 -1.87 13.26 -1.01
CA LYS A 3 -1.46 14.60 -0.59
C LYS A 3 -1.38 15.55 -1.79
N GLU A 4 -0.87 15.06 -2.92
CA GLU A 4 -0.72 15.80 -4.17
C GLU A 4 -2.07 16.20 -4.75
N GLU A 5 -3.02 15.26 -4.82
CA GLU A 5 -4.39 15.53 -5.26
C GLU A 5 -5.06 16.62 -4.40
N CYS A 6 -4.83 16.59 -3.08
CA CYS A 6 -5.31 17.63 -2.17
C CYS A 6 -4.64 18.99 -2.40
N MET A 7 -3.32 19.02 -2.57
CA MET A 7 -2.58 20.25 -2.84
C MET A 7 -3.03 20.91 -4.14
N GLU A 8 -3.20 20.13 -5.20
CA GLU A 8 -3.67 20.62 -6.50
C GLU A 8 -5.11 21.16 -6.42
N ALA A 9 -6.02 20.40 -5.81
CA ALA A 9 -7.41 20.81 -5.69
C ALA A 9 -7.56 22.10 -4.87
N LEU A 10 -6.88 22.22 -3.72
CA LEU A 10 -6.96 23.41 -2.87
C LEU A 10 -6.25 24.62 -3.49
N SER A 11 -5.17 24.40 -4.23
CA SER A 11 -4.54 25.47 -5.00
C SER A 11 -5.46 25.97 -6.11
N LYS A 12 -6.04 25.07 -6.89
CA LYS A 12 -6.89 25.41 -8.04
C LYS A 12 -8.24 26.02 -7.66
N HIS A 13 -8.89 25.48 -6.63
CA HIS A 13 -10.28 25.83 -6.30
C HIS A 13 -10.40 26.84 -5.15
N ALA A 14 -9.36 26.99 -4.33
CA ALA A 14 -9.36 27.90 -3.18
C ALA A 14 -8.16 28.87 -3.16
N ASN A 15 -7.28 28.82 -4.17
CA ASN A 15 -6.08 29.65 -4.26
C ASN A 15 -5.17 29.57 -3.01
N ILE A 16 -5.15 28.41 -2.37
CA ILE A 16 -4.29 28.14 -1.21
C ILE A 16 -2.89 27.77 -1.71
N ASN A 17 -1.85 28.36 -1.11
CA ASN A 17 -0.48 28.03 -1.45
C ASN A 17 -0.18 26.56 -1.09
N PRO A 18 0.36 25.73 -2.01
CA PRO A 18 0.66 24.32 -1.76
C PRO A 18 1.51 24.07 -0.51
N ILE A 19 2.39 25.02 -0.14
CA ILE A 19 3.21 24.92 1.08
C ILE A 19 2.32 24.84 2.33
N ILE A 20 1.26 25.65 2.40
CA ILE A 20 0.33 25.67 3.54
C ILE A 20 -0.38 24.32 3.64
N THR A 21 -0.93 23.82 2.54
CA THR A 21 -1.59 22.52 2.50
C THR A 21 -0.63 21.40 2.91
N SER A 22 0.62 21.44 2.42
CA SER A 22 1.64 20.45 2.77
C SER A 22 1.97 20.44 4.26
N THR A 23 2.12 21.63 4.86
CA THR A 23 2.39 21.77 6.29
C THR A 23 1.23 21.25 7.13
N VAL A 24 0.00 21.68 6.84
CA VAL A 24 -1.19 21.22 7.59
C VAL A 24 -1.39 19.72 7.44
N TRP A 25 -1.24 19.18 6.24
CA TRP A 25 -1.36 17.74 5.99
C TRP A 25 -0.37 16.93 6.84
N ASN A 26 0.90 17.36 6.90
CA ASN A 26 1.92 16.67 7.67
C ASN A 26 1.62 16.67 9.18
N GLU A 27 1.12 17.77 9.73
CA GLU A 27 0.75 17.83 11.14
C GLU A 27 -0.50 17.00 11.43
N LEU A 28 -1.52 17.05 10.56
CA LEU A 28 -2.71 16.21 10.68
C LEU A 28 -2.37 14.72 10.66
N GLU A 29 -1.45 14.31 9.78
CA GLU A 29 -1.00 12.92 9.68
C GLU A 29 -0.28 12.46 10.96
N LYS A 30 0.56 13.31 11.54
CA LYS A 30 1.27 13.01 12.79
C LYS A 30 0.31 12.83 13.96
N GLU A 31 -0.69 13.70 14.07
CA GLU A 31 -1.66 13.71 15.17
C GLU A 31 -2.76 12.66 15.01
N ASN A 32 -3.12 12.28 13.77
CA ASN A 32 -4.29 11.45 13.48
C ASN A 32 -3.94 10.20 12.65
N LYS A 33 -2.89 9.48 13.03
CA LYS A 33 -2.34 8.35 12.25
C LYS A 33 -3.39 7.32 11.81
N GLU A 34 -4.31 6.94 12.71
CA GLU A 34 -5.38 5.97 12.43
C GLU A 34 -6.35 6.46 11.35
N PHE A 35 -6.58 7.78 11.24
CA PHE A 35 -7.39 8.37 10.19
C PHE A 35 -6.70 8.28 8.82
N PHE A 36 -5.38 8.41 8.79
CA PHE A 36 -4.60 8.40 7.55
C PHE A 36 -4.22 6.99 7.09
N GLU A 37 -4.21 5.98 7.96
CA GLU A 37 -3.85 4.60 7.63
C GLU A 37 -4.60 4.02 6.41
N PRO A 38 -5.94 4.18 6.26
CA PRO A 38 -6.67 3.71 5.07
C PRO A 38 -6.21 4.37 3.76
N TYR A 39 -5.72 5.61 3.80
CA TYR A 39 -5.23 6.33 2.62
C TYR A 39 -3.96 5.67 2.06
N TYR A 40 -3.14 5.07 2.93
CA TYR A 40 -1.91 4.34 2.57
C TYR A 40 -2.15 2.86 2.26
N MET A 41 -3.09 2.23 2.96
CA MET A 41 -3.47 0.83 2.69
C MET A 41 -4.09 0.67 1.30
N LYS A 42 -4.81 1.69 0.81
CA LYS A 42 -5.34 1.70 -0.57
C LYS A 42 -4.24 1.65 -1.64
N TRP A 43 -3.00 2.01 -1.29
CA TRP A 43 -1.84 1.99 -2.20
C TRP A 43 -1.06 0.67 -2.12
N LYS A 44 -1.10 -0.03 -0.99
CA LYS A 44 -0.51 -1.39 -0.85
C LYS A 44 -1.15 -2.44 -1.78
N GLY A 45 -2.39 -2.23 -2.22
CA GLY A 45 -3.06 -3.14 -3.16
C GLY A 45 -2.69 -2.95 -4.63
N LYS A 46 -1.85 -1.96 -4.98
CA LYS A 46 -1.48 -1.66 -6.37
C LYS A 46 0.03 -1.67 -6.64
N ASP A 47 0.83 -1.73 -5.58
CA ASP A 47 2.29 -1.75 -5.62
C ASP A 47 2.80 -2.81 -4.63
N GLU A 48 2.17 -4.00 -4.62
CA GLU A 48 2.84 -5.21 -4.13
C GLU A 48 3.95 -5.52 -5.14
N ARG A 49 5.02 -4.71 -5.09
CA ARG A 49 6.35 -5.21 -5.42
C ARG A 49 6.65 -6.23 -4.34
N VAL A 50 6.18 -7.45 -4.58
CA VAL A 50 6.64 -8.65 -3.90
C VAL A 50 8.16 -8.52 -3.86
N SER A 51 8.75 -8.48 -2.66
CA SER A 51 10.20 -8.51 -2.58
C SER A 51 10.69 -9.82 -3.22
N GLU A 52 11.90 -9.87 -3.78
CA GLU A 52 12.43 -11.13 -4.33
C GLU A 52 12.35 -12.26 -3.28
N GLU A 53 12.55 -11.89 -2.01
CA GLU A 53 12.37 -12.74 -0.83
C GLU A 53 10.95 -13.30 -0.73
N GLU A 54 9.91 -12.45 -0.75
CA GLU A 54 8.50 -12.91 -0.70
C GLU A 54 8.12 -13.75 -1.94
N THR A 55 8.71 -13.45 -3.10
CA THR A 55 8.43 -14.19 -4.34
C THR A 55 8.98 -15.62 -4.26
N THR A 56 10.19 -15.76 -3.72
CA THR A 56 10.82 -17.07 -3.51
C THR A 56 10.09 -17.90 -2.46
N GLU A 57 9.59 -17.29 -1.39
CA GLU A 57 8.77 -17.97 -0.38
C GLU A 57 7.45 -18.50 -0.96
N ILE A 58 6.76 -17.70 -1.78
CA ILE A 58 5.51 -18.11 -2.42
C ILE A 58 5.74 -19.29 -3.38
N ILE A 59 6.84 -19.25 -4.18
CA ILE A 59 7.22 -20.34 -5.09
C ILE A 59 7.55 -21.62 -4.30
N GLN A 60 8.34 -21.52 -3.23
CA GLN A 60 8.68 -22.69 -2.41
C GLN A 60 7.44 -23.31 -1.74
N ARG A 61 6.51 -22.47 -1.27
CA ARG A 61 5.25 -22.93 -0.68
C ARG A 61 4.40 -23.69 -1.69
N THR A 62 4.22 -23.15 -2.89
CA THR A 62 3.43 -23.80 -3.94
C THR A 62 4.04 -25.10 -4.44
N ILE A 63 5.38 -25.19 -4.53
CA ILE A 63 6.07 -26.45 -4.88
C ILE A 63 5.91 -27.48 -3.77
N SER A 64 6.10 -27.10 -2.50
CA SER A 64 5.96 -28.01 -1.36
C SER A 64 4.53 -28.54 -1.21
N GLU A 65 3.53 -27.70 -1.48
CA GLU A 65 2.10 -28.08 -1.50
C GLU A 65 1.77 -29.01 -2.67
N SER A 66 2.47 -28.92 -3.81
CA SER A 66 2.18 -29.75 -4.98
C SER A 66 2.87 -31.12 -4.96
N ASP A 67 3.98 -31.27 -4.23
CA ASP A 67 4.59 -32.59 -4.00
C ASP A 67 3.84 -33.43 -2.96
N SER A 68 3.09 -32.81 -2.05
CA SER A 68 2.23 -33.52 -1.09
C SER A 68 0.97 -34.16 -1.72
N PHE A 69 0.69 -33.92 -3.00
CA PHE A 69 -0.39 -34.57 -3.75
C PHE A 69 0.01 -35.84 -4.53
N LYS A 70 1.30 -36.21 -4.56
CA LYS A 70 1.76 -37.38 -5.34
C LYS A 70 1.77 -38.70 -4.57
N ASP A 71 1.65 -38.68 -3.24
CA ASP A 71 1.69 -39.90 -2.42
C ASP A 71 0.31 -40.52 -2.11
N ALA A 72 -0.78 -39.99 -2.67
CA ALA A 72 -2.14 -40.49 -2.42
C ALA A 72 -2.73 -41.38 -3.54
N LYS A 73 -1.92 -41.87 -4.49
CA LYS A 73 -2.41 -42.73 -5.60
C LYS A 73 -1.60 -44.00 -5.86
N ASP A 74 -0.87 -44.48 -4.87
CA ASP A 74 -0.34 -45.85 -4.91
C ASP A 74 -0.38 -46.48 -3.49
N SER A 75 -1.57 -46.93 -3.09
CA SER A 75 -1.81 -47.85 -1.96
C SER A 75 -3.12 -48.60 -2.17
#